data_AF-A0A6G2HEW9-F1
#
_entry.id   AF-A0A6G2HEW9-F1
#
_cell.length_a   1.000
_cell.length_b   1.000
_cell.length_c   1.000
_cell.angle_alpha   90.00
_cell.angle_beta   90.00
_cell.angle_gamma   90.00
#
_symmetry.space_group_name_H-M   'P 1'
#
loop_
_entity.id
_entity.type
_entity.pdbx_description
1 polymer ?
#
loop_
_entity_poly.entity_id
_entity_poly.type
_entity_poly.pdbx_seq_one_letter_code
_entity_poly.pdbx_strand_id
1 'polypeptide(L)'
;MDSGGSSDMTLAFELKALRALANPNAVFNSARQWTEYVGVVSEKPTYVVTNFTRKHRVRQDFFSGPRGVEESLENIARQFDTDRHVFVGIDADDEAVAEATGWEFLHVEDAAEAAGWALADEVDEEPTEEPSRDDWP
;
A
#
# COMPACT_ATOMS: atom_id res chain seq x y z
N MET A 1 9.97 29.54 12.18
CA MET A 1 10.76 28.51 12.89
C MET A 1 10.18 27.21 12.42
N ASP A 2 10.82 26.63 11.40
CA ASP A 2 10.37 25.46 10.67
C ASP A 2 10.32 24.24 11.59
N SER A 3 9.12 23.75 11.85
CA SER A 3 8.88 22.40 12.36
C SER A 3 8.60 21.47 11.18
N GLY A 4 9.40 21.54 10.11
CA GLY A 4 9.27 20.69 8.92
C GLY A 4 10.16 19.45 9.05
N GLY A 5 9.85 18.57 10.00
CA GLY A 5 10.69 17.43 10.33
C GLY A 5 10.08 16.12 9.82
N SER A 6 10.57 15.62 8.69
CA SER A 6 10.44 14.23 8.19
C SER A 6 9.03 13.66 7.93
N SER A 7 7.95 14.20 8.50
CA SER A 7 6.61 13.61 8.37
C SER A 7 5.87 14.06 7.13
N ASP A 8 6.34 15.05 6.38
CA ASP A 8 5.64 15.60 5.22
C ASP A 8 5.72 14.69 3.98
N MET A 9 5.16 13.49 4.11
CA MET A 9 5.18 12.44 3.12
C MET A 9 3.90 11.61 3.18
N THR A 10 3.35 11.34 2.00
CA THR A 10 2.32 10.33 1.80
C THR A 10 2.93 9.06 1.20
N LEU A 11 2.74 7.92 1.87
CA LEU A 11 3.22 6.61 1.44
C LEU A 11 2.05 5.70 1.02
N ALA A 12 2.05 5.24 -0.22
CA ALA A 12 1.08 4.29 -0.73
C ALA A 12 1.75 2.94 -1.01
N PHE A 13 1.15 1.84 -0.55
CA PHE A 13 1.55 0.49 -0.93
C PHE A 13 0.60 -0.08 -1.96
N GLU A 14 1.11 -0.73 -3.00
CA GLU A 14 0.30 -1.67 -3.77
C GLU A 14 -0.01 -2.90 -2.89
N LEU A 15 -1.19 -3.49 -3.04
CA LEU A 15 -1.61 -4.61 -2.20
C LEU A 15 -0.69 -5.84 -2.33
N LYS A 16 -0.19 -6.15 -3.53
CA LYS A 16 0.80 -7.22 -3.77
C LYS A 16 2.12 -6.90 -3.06
N ALA A 17 2.59 -5.66 -3.10
CA ALA A 17 3.78 -5.24 -2.34
C ALA A 17 3.57 -5.46 -0.84
N LEU A 18 2.41 -5.04 -0.32
CA LEU A 18 2.10 -5.25 1.10
C LEU A 18 1.98 -6.74 1.48
N ARG A 19 1.53 -7.60 0.55
CA ARG A 19 1.48 -9.06 0.73
C ARG A 19 2.87 -9.71 0.75
N ALA A 20 3.87 -9.10 0.11
CA ALA A 20 5.25 -9.57 0.14
C ALA A 20 5.95 -9.31 1.49
N LEU A 21 5.33 -8.56 2.40
CA LEU A 21 5.88 -8.23 3.72
C LEU A 21 5.36 -9.20 4.78
N ALA A 22 6.28 -9.73 5.62
CA ALA A 22 5.96 -10.74 6.63
C ALA A 22 4.95 -10.25 7.69
N ASN A 23 4.93 -8.94 7.98
CA ASN A 23 4.04 -8.37 8.98
C ASN A 23 3.51 -6.99 8.55
N PRO A 24 2.40 -6.95 7.77
CA PRO A 24 1.79 -5.69 7.33
C PRO A 24 1.42 -4.73 8.47
N ASN A 25 1.01 -5.26 9.63
CA ASN A 25 0.70 -4.41 10.80
C ASN A 25 1.95 -3.69 11.32
N ALA A 26 3.06 -4.40 11.47
CA ALA A 26 4.32 -3.84 11.93
C ALA A 26 4.87 -2.81 10.93
N VAL A 27 4.77 -3.09 9.63
CA VAL A 27 5.14 -2.16 8.55
C VAL A 27 4.36 -0.85 8.68
N PHE A 28 3.03 -0.90 8.82
CA PHE A 28 2.22 0.30 8.97
C PHE A 28 2.51 1.06 10.27
N ASN A 29 2.71 0.36 11.39
CA ASN A 29 3.11 1.01 12.64
C ASN A 29 4.50 1.65 12.56
N SER A 30 5.40 1.09 11.76
CA SER A 30 6.72 1.63 11.49
C SER A 30 6.64 2.87 10.60
N ALA A 31 5.92 2.78 9.47
CA ALA A 31 5.78 3.86 8.50
C ALA A 31 5.18 5.13 9.12
N ARG A 32 4.12 4.96 9.93
CA ARG A 32 3.42 6.05 10.64
C ARG A 32 4.31 6.88 11.58
N GLN A 33 5.51 6.43 11.91
CA GLN A 33 6.44 7.19 12.73
C GLN A 33 7.15 8.29 11.93
N TRP A 34 7.15 8.21 10.59
CA TRP A 34 7.89 9.11 9.70
C TRP A 34 7.11 9.52 8.45
N THR A 35 5.86 9.08 8.26
CA THR A 35 4.93 9.56 7.22
C THR A 35 3.73 10.28 7.85
N GLU A 36 3.20 11.30 7.18
CA GLU A 36 1.94 11.94 7.59
C GLU A 36 0.76 11.01 7.28
N TYR A 37 0.78 10.40 6.10
CA TYR A 37 -0.28 9.51 5.62
C TYR A 37 0.30 8.21 5.07
N VAL A 38 -0.31 7.09 5.41
CA VAL A 38 0.01 5.78 4.84
C VAL A 38 -1.24 5.00 4.46
N GLY A 39 -1.23 4.40 3.26
CA GLY A 39 -2.40 3.69 2.75
C GLY A 39 -2.09 2.57 1.76
N VAL A 40 -3.16 1.93 1.29
CA VAL A 40 -3.09 0.79 0.36
C VAL A 40 -3.88 1.10 -0.90
N VAL A 41 -3.26 0.96 -2.06
CA VAL A 41 -3.91 1.03 -3.37
C VAL A 41 -3.85 -0.34 -4.05
N SER A 42 -4.82 -0.64 -4.91
CA SER A 42 -4.81 -1.86 -5.72
C SER A 42 -5.88 -1.80 -6.82
N GLU A 43 -5.62 -2.54 -7.90
CA GLU A 43 -6.61 -2.88 -8.94
C GLU A 43 -7.62 -3.93 -8.46
N LYS A 44 -7.36 -4.59 -7.33
CA LYS A 44 -8.30 -5.55 -6.76
C LYS A 44 -9.57 -4.85 -6.24
N PRO A 45 -10.73 -5.53 -6.28
CA PRO A 45 -11.95 -5.01 -5.68
C PRO A 45 -11.77 -4.59 -4.22
N THR A 46 -12.48 -3.55 -3.78
CA THR A 46 -12.38 -2.99 -2.42
C THR A 46 -12.57 -4.05 -1.31
N TYR A 47 -13.40 -5.07 -1.53
CA TYR A 47 -13.59 -6.14 -0.54
C TYR A 47 -12.30 -6.95 -0.30
N VAL A 48 -11.47 -7.16 -1.34
CA VAL A 48 -10.19 -7.88 -1.22
C VAL A 48 -9.21 -7.07 -0.36
N VAL A 49 -9.09 -5.78 -0.64
CA VAL A 49 -8.23 -4.85 0.12
C VAL A 49 -8.70 -4.77 1.58
N THR A 50 -10.00 -4.59 1.80
CA THR A 50 -10.55 -4.45 3.16
C THR A 50 -10.52 -5.76 3.95
N ASN A 51 -10.68 -6.92 3.32
CA ASN A 51 -10.50 -8.21 3.97
C ASN A 51 -9.04 -8.42 4.40
N PHE A 52 -8.09 -8.18 3.50
CA PHE A 52 -6.67 -8.27 3.81
C PHE A 52 -6.28 -7.34 4.97
N THR A 53 -6.61 -6.06 4.86
CA THR A 53 -6.26 -5.07 5.91
C THR A 53 -6.89 -5.40 7.26
N ARG A 54 -8.14 -5.89 7.29
CA ARG A 54 -8.77 -6.38 8.54
C ARG A 54 -8.06 -7.63 9.10
N LYS A 55 -7.81 -8.64 8.27
CA LYS A 55 -7.14 -9.90 8.66
C LYS A 55 -5.77 -9.62 9.27
N HIS A 56 -5.00 -8.74 8.64
CA HIS A 56 -3.65 -8.36 9.10
C HIS A 56 -3.66 -7.17 10.07
N ARG A 57 -4.83 -6.71 10.54
CA ARG A 57 -4.99 -5.58 11.48
C ARG A 57 -4.29 -4.29 11.02
N VAL A 58 -4.15 -4.09 9.72
CA VAL A 58 -3.61 -2.86 9.14
C VAL A 58 -4.59 -1.72 9.39
N ARG A 59 -4.08 -0.60 9.89
CA ARG A 59 -4.82 0.66 9.96
C ARG A 59 -4.24 1.57 8.90
N GLN A 60 -5.02 1.88 7.87
CA GLN A 60 -4.67 2.77 6.77
C GLN A 60 -5.40 4.10 6.89
N ASP A 61 -4.80 5.18 6.39
CA ASP A 61 -5.40 6.51 6.33
C ASP A 61 -6.28 6.67 5.07
N PHE A 62 -5.95 5.95 4.00
CA PHE A 62 -6.70 5.90 2.75
C PHE A 62 -6.64 4.51 2.10
N PHE A 63 -7.53 4.27 1.14
CA PHE A 63 -7.60 3.06 0.33
C PHE A 63 -7.90 3.39 -1.14
N SER A 64 -7.69 2.44 -2.06
CA SER A 64 -8.02 2.65 -3.47
C SER A 64 -9.49 2.97 -3.69
N GLY A 65 -9.72 3.96 -4.56
CA GLY A 65 -11.02 4.23 -5.13
C GLY A 65 -11.44 3.14 -6.13
N PRO A 66 -12.70 3.17 -6.61
CA PRO A 66 -13.23 2.17 -7.54
C PRO A 66 -12.64 2.25 -8.96
N ARG A 67 -11.72 3.19 -9.23
CA ARG A 67 -11.28 3.56 -10.58
C ARG A 67 -9.82 3.15 -10.88
N GLY A 68 -9.28 2.21 -10.11
CA GLY A 68 -7.92 1.69 -10.30
C GLY A 68 -6.85 2.43 -9.50
N VAL A 69 -5.60 2.01 -9.66
CA VAL A 69 -4.44 2.51 -8.90
C VAL A 69 -4.06 3.92 -9.34
N GLU A 70 -3.91 4.16 -10.65
CA GLU A 70 -3.50 5.46 -11.21
C GLU A 70 -4.42 6.59 -10.71
N GLU A 71 -5.74 6.47 -10.93
CA GLU A 71 -6.67 7.50 -10.49
C GLU A 71 -6.74 7.61 -8.96
N SER A 72 -6.50 6.51 -8.24
CA SER A 72 -6.41 6.58 -6.77
C SER A 72 -5.24 7.44 -6.35
N LEU A 73 -4.04 7.23 -6.91
CA LEU A 73 -2.84 8.01 -6.60
C LEU A 73 -3.02 9.50 -6.95
N GLU A 74 -3.62 9.82 -8.10
CA GLU A 74 -3.95 11.21 -8.47
C GLU A 74 -4.96 11.86 -7.51
N ASN A 75 -5.96 11.11 -7.06
CA ASN A 75 -6.94 11.61 -6.10
C ASN A 75 -6.31 11.82 -4.72
N ILE A 76 -5.44 10.90 -4.29
CA ILE A 76 -4.73 10.95 -3.01
C ILE A 76 -3.79 12.15 -2.98
N ALA A 77 -2.94 12.33 -4.00
CA ALA A 77 -2.02 13.47 -4.07
C ALA A 77 -2.74 14.84 -4.12
N ARG A 78 -3.99 14.89 -4.58
CA ARG A 78 -4.82 16.11 -4.52
C ARG A 78 -5.50 16.32 -3.17
N GLN A 79 -5.73 15.26 -2.39
CA GLN A 79 -6.42 15.33 -1.10
C GLN A 79 -5.46 15.53 0.06
N PHE A 80 -4.26 14.95 -0.03
CA PHE A 80 -3.21 15.03 0.97
C PHE A 80 -2.12 15.94 0.44
N ASP A 81 -2.10 17.16 0.94
CA ASP A 81 -1.14 18.20 0.55
C ASP A 81 0.19 17.97 1.26
N THR A 82 0.91 16.94 0.82
CA THR A 82 2.26 16.61 1.31
C THR A 82 3.32 16.89 0.25
N ASP A 83 4.51 17.31 0.66
CA ASP A 83 5.60 17.65 -0.25
C ASP A 83 6.13 16.43 -1.03
N ARG A 84 6.07 15.23 -0.44
CA ARG A 84 6.62 14.00 -1.02
C ARG A 84 5.59 12.87 -1.10
N HIS A 85 5.52 12.21 -2.25
CA HIS A 85 4.62 11.09 -2.50
C HIS A 85 5.43 9.88 -2.94
N VAL A 86 5.35 8.78 -2.19
CA VAL A 86 6.09 7.54 -2.48
C VAL A 86 5.11 6.38 -2.68
N PHE A 87 5.24 5.69 -3.80
CA PHE A 87 4.47 4.49 -4.14
C PHE A 87 5.37 3.26 -4.09
N VAL A 88 5.03 2.31 -3.21
CA VAL A 88 5.75 1.04 -3.04
C VAL A 88 5.04 -0.05 -3.84
N GLY A 89 5.70 -0.56 -4.88
CA GLY A 89 5.20 -1.60 -5.78
C GLY A 89 6.16 -2.78 -5.93
N ILE A 90 5.89 -3.66 -6.89
CA ILE A 90 6.66 -4.91 -7.12
C ILE A 90 7.15 -5.11 -8.56
N ASP A 91 6.62 -4.37 -9.52
CA ASP A 91 6.91 -4.63 -10.94
C ASP A 91 6.98 -3.31 -11.74
N ALA A 92 7.34 -3.45 -13.02
CA ALA A 92 7.50 -2.31 -13.92
C ALA A 92 6.16 -1.63 -14.26
N ASP A 93 5.03 -2.32 -14.11
CA ASP A 93 3.72 -1.71 -14.31
C ASP A 93 3.43 -0.74 -13.16
N ASP A 94 3.75 -1.13 -11.92
CA ASP A 94 3.66 -0.24 -10.76
C ASP A 94 4.59 0.98 -10.90
N GLU A 95 5.82 0.79 -11.40
CA GLU A 95 6.77 1.89 -11.67
C GLU A 95 6.22 2.87 -12.71
N ALA A 96 5.66 2.35 -13.81
CA ALA A 96 5.05 3.18 -14.84
C ALA A 96 3.86 4.01 -14.32
N VAL A 97 3.04 3.43 -13.43
CA VAL A 97 1.93 4.14 -12.80
C VAL A 97 2.44 5.23 -11.83
N ALA A 98 3.52 4.97 -11.10
CA ALA A 98 4.15 5.99 -10.26
C ALA A 98 4.62 7.19 -11.11
N GLU A 99 5.34 6.92 -12.20
CA GLU A 99 5.84 7.95 -13.11
C GLU A 99 4.69 8.77 -13.72
N ALA A 100 3.64 8.10 -14.20
CA ALA A 100 2.47 8.75 -14.80
C ALA A 100 1.75 9.69 -13.82
N THR A 101 1.74 9.35 -12.54
CA THR A 101 1.06 10.12 -11.48
C THR A 101 1.97 11.10 -10.74
N GLY A 102 3.27 11.14 -11.08
CA GLY A 102 4.26 11.97 -10.41
C GLY A 102 4.65 11.51 -9.01
N TRP A 103 4.40 10.24 -8.69
CA TRP A 103 4.83 9.60 -7.43
C TRP A 103 6.24 9.03 -7.58
N GLU A 104 7.03 9.08 -6.52
CA GLU A 104 8.30 8.38 -6.46
C GLU A 104 8.05 6.88 -6.33
N PHE A 105 8.61 6.08 -7.24
CA PHE A 105 8.55 4.63 -7.14
C PHE A 105 9.62 4.08 -6.20
N LEU A 106 9.26 3.07 -5.40
CA LEU A 106 10.20 2.26 -4.64
C LEU A 106 9.79 0.78 -4.71
N HIS A 107 10.72 -0.09 -5.07
CA HIS A 107 10.44 -1.53 -5.04
C HIS A 107 10.30 -2.01 -3.58
N VAL A 108 9.38 -2.95 -3.32
CA VAL A 108 9.11 -3.43 -1.96
C VAL A 108 10.34 -3.99 -1.24
N GLU A 109 11.24 -4.64 -1.97
CA GLU A 109 12.47 -5.19 -1.40
C GLU A 109 13.42 -4.08 -0.93
N ASP A 110 13.57 -3.02 -1.72
CA ASP A 110 14.39 -1.85 -1.36
C ASP A 110 13.76 -1.10 -0.18
N ALA A 111 12.43 -0.96 -0.18
CA ALA A 111 11.69 -0.36 0.92
C ALA A 111 11.87 -1.16 2.21
N ALA A 112 11.81 -2.49 2.12
CA ALA A 112 11.99 -3.38 3.25
C ALA A 112 13.42 -3.32 3.80
N GLU A 113 14.43 -3.32 2.93
CA GLU A 113 15.83 -3.16 3.34
C GLU A 113 16.04 -1.80 4.05
N ALA A 114 15.58 -0.71 3.43
CA ALA A 114 15.77 0.64 3.96
C ALA A 114 15.07 0.85 5.32
N ALA A 115 13.90 0.24 5.52
CA ALA A 115 13.10 0.40 6.73
C ALA A 115 13.29 -0.74 7.76
N GLY A 116 14.09 -1.76 7.44
CA GLY A 116 14.30 -2.93 8.30
C GLY A 116 13.06 -3.83 8.42
N TRP A 117 12.21 -3.88 7.40
CA TRP A 117 11.06 -4.78 7.36
C TRP A 117 11.44 -6.16 6.84
N ALA A 118 10.80 -7.19 7.37
CA ALA A 118 10.98 -8.56 6.90
C ALA A 118 10.03 -8.83 5.71
N LEU A 119 10.56 -9.44 4.66
CA LEU A 119 9.77 -10.04 3.59
C LEU A 119 9.15 -11.35 4.07
N ALA A 120 7.98 -11.71 3.55
CA ALA A 120 7.36 -12.99 3.80
C ALA A 120 8.19 -14.11 3.16
N ASP A 121 8.37 -15.23 3.86
CA ASP A 121 8.89 -16.43 3.23
C ASP A 121 7.90 -16.89 2.15
N GLU A 122 8.36 -17.37 1.00
CA GLU A 122 7.56 -17.73 -0.21
C GLU A 122 6.37 -18.70 0.00
N VAL A 123 6.12 -19.16 1.24
CA VAL A 123 5.13 -20.18 1.60
C VAL A 123 3.71 -19.65 1.90
N ASP A 124 3.48 -18.34 1.91
CA ASP A 124 2.13 -17.76 2.04
C ASP A 124 1.47 -17.51 0.66
N GLU A 125 1.40 -18.56 -0.17
CA GLU A 125 0.38 -18.60 -1.23
C GLU A 125 -0.99 -18.67 -0.53
N GLU A 126 -1.65 -17.51 -0.37
CA GLU A 126 -3.04 -17.51 0.10
C GLU A 126 -3.86 -18.42 -0.82
N PRO A 127 -4.53 -19.47 -0.31
CA PRO A 127 -5.36 -20.33 -1.13
C PRO A 127 -6.40 -19.43 -1.80
N THR A 128 -6.46 -19.49 -3.12
CA THR A 128 -7.51 -18.88 -3.94
C THR A 128 -8.85 -19.07 -3.24
N GLU A 129 -9.48 -18.00 -2.76
CA GLU A 129 -10.85 -18.07 -2.25
C GLU A 129 -11.73 -18.53 -3.42
N GLU A 130 -12.03 -19.84 -3.44
CA GLU A 130 -13.12 -20.36 -4.26
C GLU A 130 -14.40 -19.62 -3.85
N PRO A 131 -15.25 -19.19 -4.81
CA PRO A 131 -16.53 -18.59 -4.46
C PRO A 131 -17.46 -19.68 -3.93
N SER A 132 -17.34 -20.07 -2.65
CA SER A 132 -18.29 -20.97 -2.02
C SER A 132 -19.51 -20.18 -1.57
N ARG A 133 -20.49 -19.98 -2.47
CA ARG A 133 -21.90 -19.80 -2.10
C ARG A 133 -22.83 -20.41 -3.14
N ASP A 134 -22.64 -21.70 -3.40
CA ASP A 134 -23.70 -22.57 -3.93
C ASP A 134 -24.29 -23.35 -2.75
N ASP A 135 -25.14 -22.71 -1.96
CA ASP A 135 -26.16 -23.36 -1.11
C ASP A 135 -26.94 -22.27 -0.37
N TRP A 136 -27.92 -21.70 -1.08
CA TRP A 136 -29.01 -20.95 -0.47
C TRP A 136 -30.28 -21.82 -0.56
N PRO A 137 -30.88 -22.23 0.57
CA PRO A 137 -32.11 -23.02 0.59
C PRO A 137 -33.36 -22.22 0.20
#